data_AF-A0A9N8MUJ6-F1
#
_entry.id   AF-A0A9N8MUJ6-F1
#
_cell.length_a   1.000
_cell.length_b   1.000
_cell.length_c   1.000
_cell.angle_alpha   90.00
_cell.angle_beta   90.00
_cell.angle_gamma   90.00
#
_symmetry.space_group_name_H-M   'P 1'
#
loop_
_entity.id
_entity.type
_entity.pdbx_description
1 polymer ?
#
loop_
_entity_poly.entity_id
_entity_poly.type
_entity_poly.pdbx_seq_one_letter_code
_entity_poly.pdbx_strand_id
1 'polypeptide(L)' 'MADFSCASPQQDATTPDTAVIRVDQLHALAGLLSLEEVAEQFSDLSTVAQVSIFGLFEDALADIRAVLTQTVAMRE' A
#
# COMPACT_ATOMS: atom_id res chain seq x y z
N MET A 1 -10.65 -42.89 -4.07
CA MET A 1 -11.27 -41.88 -3.18
C MET A 1 -10.12 -41.05 -2.66
N ALA A 2 -9.91 -39.86 -3.21
CA ALA A 2 -8.77 -39.02 -2.84
C ALA A 2 -9.18 -38.15 -1.66
N ASP A 3 -8.58 -38.40 -0.50
CA ASP A 3 -8.60 -37.49 0.64
C ASP A 3 -7.90 -36.20 0.23
N PHE A 4 -8.70 -35.15 0.05
CA PHE A 4 -8.22 -33.79 -0.17
C PHE A 4 -7.58 -33.33 1.15
N SER A 5 -6.26 -33.53 1.23
CA SER A 5 -5.40 -33.03 2.29
C SER A 5 -5.78 -31.58 2.58
N CYS A 6 -6.11 -31.34 3.85
CA CYS A 6 -6.53 -30.07 4.41
C CYS A 6 -5.43 -29.03 4.16
N ALA A 7 -5.48 -28.35 3.01
CA ALA A 7 -4.75 -27.12 2.79
C ALA A 7 -5.44 -26.08 3.68
N SER A 8 -4.99 -25.98 4.92
CA SER A 8 -5.32 -24.85 5.78
C SER A 8 -5.02 -23.59 4.96
N PRO A 9 -5.96 -22.65 4.77
CA PRO A 9 -5.58 -21.34 4.31
C PRO A 9 -4.66 -20.79 5.39
N GLN A 10 -3.36 -20.79 5.13
CA GLN A 10 -2.36 -20.06 5.90
C GLN A 10 -2.57 -18.56 5.62
N GLN A 11 -3.77 -18.07 5.94
CA GLN A 11 -4.16 -16.67 5.98
C GLN A 11 -3.98 -16.24 7.43
N ASP A 12 -2.75 -15.90 7.82
CA ASP A 12 -2.60 -15.03 8.99
C ASP A 12 -1.23 -14.38 9.24
N ALA A 13 -0.20 -14.74 8.47
CA ALA A 13 1.13 -14.13 8.67
C ALA A 13 1.49 -13.06 7.64
N THR A 14 0.83 -13.01 6.47
CA THR A 14 1.27 -12.19 5.33
C THR A 14 0.69 -10.77 5.30
N THR A 15 -0.39 -10.52 6.06
CA THR A 15 -1.08 -9.22 6.07
C THR A 15 -0.25 -8.10 6.72
N PRO A 16 0.38 -8.26 7.90
CA PRO A 16 1.19 -7.18 8.48
C PRO A 16 2.44 -6.86 7.65
N ASP A 17 3.12 -7.87 7.09
CA ASP A 17 4.30 -7.64 6.22
C ASP A 17 3.94 -6.84 4.97
N THR A 18 2.77 -7.11 4.39
CA THR A 18 2.27 -6.36 3.22
C THR A 18 2.00 -4.89 3.55
N ALA A 19 1.42 -4.60 4.72
CA ALA A 19 1.21 -3.22 5.16
C ALA A 19 2.52 -2.47 5.41
N VAL A 20 3.52 -3.12 6.01
CA VAL A 20 4.86 -2.54 6.21
C VAL A 20 5.51 -2.21 4.87
N ILE A 21 5.48 -3.13 3.90
CA ILE A 21 6.02 -2.90 2.54
C ILE A 21 5.32 -1.72 1.86
N ARG A 22 4.00 -1.60 2.00
CA ARG A 22 3.21 -0.49 1.43
C ARG A 22 3.54 0.85 2.11
N VAL A 23 3.76 0.87 3.42
CA VAL A 23 4.21 2.07 4.16
C VAL A 23 5.61 2.51 3.71
N ASP A 24 6.55 1.58 3.56
CA ASP A 24 7.89 1.89 3.05
C ASP A 24 7.86 2.45 1.63
N GLN A 25 7.01 1.90 0.75
CA GLN A 25 6.81 2.42 -0.61
C GLN A 25 6.24 3.84 -0.60
N LEU A 26 5.23 4.12 0.22
CA LEU A 26 4.69 5.48 0.38
C LEU A 26 5.74 6.45 0.92
N HIS A 27 6.57 6.00 1.86
CA HIS A 27 7.66 6.82 2.42
C HIS A 27 8.72 7.13 1.36
N ALA A 28 9.14 6.13 0.59
CA ALA A 28 10.11 6.32 -0.50
C ALA A 28 9.59 7.29 -1.56
N LEU A 29 8.32 7.15 -1.94
CA LEU A 29 7.68 8.05 -2.89
C LEU A 29 7.51 9.49 -2.35
N ALA A 30 7.15 9.64 -1.07
CA ALA A 30 7.11 10.96 -0.41
C ALA A 30 8.51 11.60 -0.34
N GLY A 31 9.55 10.80 -0.08
CA GLY A 31 10.94 11.24 -0.12
C GLY A 31 11.37 11.70 -1.51
N LEU A 32 10.96 10.99 -2.56
CA LEU A 32 11.20 11.40 -3.95
C LEU A 32 10.48 12.70 -4.29
N LEU A 33 9.21 12.87 -3.91
CA LEU A 33 8.46 14.11 -4.14
C LEU A 33 8.96 15.30 -3.31
N SER A 34 9.68 15.05 -2.21
CA SER A 34 10.31 16.10 -1.40
C SER A 34 11.58 16.67 -2.05
N LEU A 35 12.08 16.07 -3.14
CA LEU A 35 13.19 16.61 -3.91
C LEU A 35 12.68 17.70 -4.85
N GLU A 36 13.32 18.86 -4.79
CA GLU A 36 12.93 20.05 -5.57
C GLU A 36 12.87 19.76 -7.08
N GLU A 37 13.85 19.00 -7.59
CA GLU A 37 13.94 18.57 -9.00
C GLU A 37 12.81 17.60 -9.42
N VAL A 38 12.25 16.84 -8.47
CA VAL A 38 11.10 15.95 -8.73
C VAL A 38 9.80 16.72 -8.59
N ALA A 39 9.71 17.67 -7.65
CA ALA A 39 8.56 18.56 -7.52
C ALA A 39 8.40 19.46 -8.76
N GLU A 40 9.50 19.93 -9.34
CA GLU A 40 9.52 20.73 -10.56
C GLU A 40 9.07 19.90 -11.77
N GLN A 41 9.62 18.69 -11.96
CA GLN A 41 9.17 17.76 -13.00
C GLN A 41 7.72 17.30 -12.79
N PHE A 42 7.27 17.16 -11.56
CA PHE A 42 5.88 16.86 -11.24
C PHE A 42 4.96 18.03 -11.60
N SER A 43 5.40 19.27 -11.39
CA SER A 43 4.66 20.48 -11.75
C SER A 43 4.51 20.63 -13.28
N ASP A 44 5.45 20.09 -14.05
CA ASP A 44 5.40 20.04 -15.52
C ASP A 44 4.46 18.94 -16.08
N LEU A 45 4.03 17.99 -15.24
CA LEU A 45 3.04 16.99 -15.66
C LEU A 45 1.66 17.61 -15.86
N SER A 46 0.87 17.02 -16.76
CA SER A 46 -0.55 17.38 -16.90
C SER A 46 -1.29 17.19 -15.57
N THR A 47 -2.29 18.03 -15.30
CA THR A 47 -3.13 17.94 -14.09
C THR A 47 -3.74 16.55 -13.89
N VAL A 48 -4.09 15.85 -14.99
CA VAL A 48 -4.60 14.47 -14.93
C VAL A 48 -3.54 13.49 -14.40
N ALA A 49 -2.29 13.64 -14.84
CA ALA A 49 -1.18 12.80 -14.38
C ALA A 49 -0.82 13.10 -12.91
N GLN A 50 -0.82 14.38 -12.51
CA GLN A 50 -0.61 14.78 -11.11
C GLN A 50 -1.68 14.16 -10.20
N VAL A 51 -2.96 14.29 -10.56
CA VAL A 51 -4.08 13.72 -9.81
C VAL A 51 -4.01 12.19 -9.78
N SER A 52 -3.60 11.56 -10.88
CA SER A 52 -3.45 10.10 -10.95
C SER A 52 -2.34 9.59 -10.02
N ILE A 53 -1.24 10.32 -9.91
CA ILE A 53 -0.16 9.98 -8.97
C ILE A 53 -0.69 10.09 -7.54
N PHE A 54 -1.31 11.20 -7.14
CA PHE A 54 -1.92 11.33 -5.80
C PHE A 54 -3.03 10.29 -5.52
N GLY A 55 -3.82 9.93 -6.53
CA GLY A 55 -4.82 8.86 -6.41
C GLY A 55 -4.19 7.50 -6.07
N LEU A 56 -3.02 7.17 -6.63
CA LEU A 56 -2.28 5.96 -6.28
C LEU A 56 -1.77 5.99 -4.83
N PHE A 57 -1.39 7.17 -4.31
CA PHE A 57 -1.02 7.32 -2.90
C PHE A 57 -2.23 7.08 -1.98
N GLU A 58 -3.38 7.66 -2.31
CA GLU A 58 -4.61 7.49 -1.52
C GLU A 58 -5.08 6.03 -1.51
N ASP A 59 -5.01 5.34 -2.65
CA ASP A 59 -5.37 3.93 -2.77
C ASP A 59 -4.46 3.03 -1.91
N ALA A 60 -3.14 3.24 -2.01
CA ALA A 60 -2.17 2.53 -1.18
C ALA A 60 -2.34 2.81 0.33
N LEU A 61 -2.71 4.05 0.70
CA LEU A 61 -3.01 4.40 2.09
C LEU A 61 -4.31 3.76 2.58
N ALA A 62 -5.33 3.67 1.72
CA ALA A 62 -6.59 3.00 2.01
C ALA A 62 -6.38 1.49 2.23
N ASP A 63 -5.53 0.86 1.43
CA ASP A 63 -5.09 -0.53 1.59
C ASP A 63 -4.42 -0.76 2.96
N ILE A 64 -3.46 0.09 3.33
CA ILE A 64 -2.79 -0.01 4.64
C ILE A 64 -3.79 0.15 5.78
N ARG A 65 -4.71 1.13 5.68
CA ARG A 65 -5.74 1.35 6.69
C ARG A 65 -6.67 0.15 6.81
N ALA A 66 -7.03 -0.48 5.71
CA ALA A 66 -7.85 -1.70 5.71
C ALA A 66 -7.13 -2.85 6.42
N VAL A 67 -5.85 -3.06 6.11
CA VAL A 67 -5.03 -4.10 6.76
C VAL A 67 -4.86 -3.83 8.25
N LEU A 68 -4.57 -2.58 8.64
CA LEU A 68 -4.45 -2.18 10.05
C LEU A 68 -5.77 -2.35 10.81
N THR A 69 -6.90 -1.99 10.19
CA THR A 69 -8.23 -2.18 10.80
C THR A 69 -8.54 -3.66 10.99
N GLN A 70 -8.16 -4.50 10.03
CA GLN A 70 -8.33 -5.95 10.12
C GLN A 70 -7.43 -6.56 11.21
N THR A 71 -6.18 -6.13 11.33
CA THR A 71 -5.27 -6.59 12.40
C THR A 71 -5.69 -6.12 13.79
N VAL A 72 -6.29 -4.93 13.91
CA VAL A 72 -6.90 -4.47 15.17
C VAL A 72 -8.14 -5.28 15.52
N ALA A 73 -9.05 -5.49 14.56
CA ALA A 73 -10.27 -6.28 14.76
C ALA A 73 -10.01 -7.75 15.07
N MET A 74 -8.88 -8.30 14.63
CA MET A 74 -8.46 -9.66 14.93
C MET A 74 -7.86 -9.82 16.34
N ARG A 75 -7.55 -8.71 17.02
CA ARG A 75 -6.94 -8.70 18.37
C ARG A 75 -7.96 -8.56 19.51
N GLU A 76 -9.23 -8.27 19.19
CA GLU A 76 -10.36 -8.23 20.14
C GLU A 76 -11.13 -9.55 20.18
#